data_AF-A0A2T0TVB0-F1
#
_entry.id   AF-A0A2T0TVB0-F1
#
_cell.length_a   1.000
_cell.length_b   1.000
_cell.length_c   1.000
_cell.angle_alpha   90.00
_cell.angle_beta   90.00
_cell.angle_gamma   90.00
#
_symmetry.space_group_name_H-M   'P 1'
#
loop_
_entity.id
_entity.type
_entity.pdbx_description
1 polymer ?
#
loop_
_entity_poly.entity_id
_entity_poly.type
_entity_poly.pdbx_seq_one_letter_code
_entity_poly.pdbx_strand_id
1 'polypeptide(L)'
;MSELSTAVSGARRAETEQLVSLLKTWVDPAPGLEMVQLHYAWTRPGEEPDWDAGDRRVLTPSRHSPGLRTAVIEVPRQLGGSRDYHLHHFFFAVGGAETSTSPIVTEEIVAREVTYTDESGRWTHVGIGWGVTPGDPEPPAPNYTAAAMDGLTFEDAGAGAPPEPAPIHEFVRAQPLPHVFRGLVWGPRGSELRYVFHLVRAGSPRPEDDTETWDYADGSGWVLTL
;
A
#
# COMPACT_ATOMS: atom_id res chain seq x y z
N MET A 1 34.03 -4.93 -9.11
CA MET A 1 32.94 -4.96 -8.10
C MET A 1 31.90 -3.86 -8.38
N SER A 2 31.37 -3.71 -9.60
CA SER A 2 30.63 -2.47 -9.97
C SER A 2 29.40 -2.64 -10.86
N GLU A 3 28.98 -3.86 -11.20
CA GLU A 3 27.74 -4.06 -11.99
C GLU A 3 26.77 -5.02 -11.29
N LEU A 4 27.28 -6.09 -10.67
CA LEU A 4 26.50 -7.01 -9.84
C LEU A 4 25.91 -6.32 -8.59
N SER A 5 26.62 -5.36 -7.98
CA SER A 5 26.12 -4.62 -6.81
C SER A 5 24.96 -3.68 -7.20
N THR A 6 25.07 -3.05 -8.37
CA THR A 6 24.06 -2.14 -8.92
C THR A 6 22.81 -2.90 -9.37
N ALA A 7 22.98 -4.08 -9.99
CA ALA A 7 21.87 -4.96 -10.37
C ALA A 7 21.13 -5.55 -9.16
N VAL A 8 21.86 -5.92 -8.09
CA VAL A 8 21.25 -6.43 -6.85
C VAL A 8 20.56 -5.31 -6.04
N SER A 9 21.10 -4.09 -6.05
CA SER A 9 20.41 -2.91 -5.47
C SER A 9 19.18 -2.49 -6.28
N GLY A 10 19.24 -2.59 -7.62
CA GLY A 10 18.11 -2.33 -8.52
C GLY A 10 16.99 -3.36 -8.36
N ALA A 11 17.33 -4.65 -8.23
CA ALA A 11 16.37 -5.73 -7.99
C ALA A 11 15.69 -5.61 -6.62
N ARG A 12 16.44 -5.32 -5.55
CA ARG A 12 15.85 -5.06 -4.23
C ARG A 12 14.93 -3.84 -4.21
N ARG A 13 15.29 -2.77 -4.92
CA ARG A 13 14.46 -1.56 -5.03
C ARG A 13 13.17 -1.79 -5.83
N ALA A 14 13.24 -2.54 -6.93
CA ALA A 14 12.05 -2.95 -7.69
C ALA A 14 11.16 -3.93 -6.91
N GLU A 15 11.73 -4.78 -6.05
CA GLU A 15 10.95 -5.62 -5.12
C GLU A 15 10.28 -4.77 -4.01
N THR A 16 10.90 -3.67 -3.56
CA THR A 16 10.30 -2.79 -2.53
C THR A 16 9.15 -1.94 -3.09
N GLU A 17 9.19 -1.56 -4.37
CA GLU A 17 8.08 -0.88 -5.07
C GLU A 17 6.88 -1.83 -5.36
N GLN A 18 7.07 -3.14 -5.17
CA GLN A 18 6.03 -4.17 -5.27
C GLN A 18 5.39 -4.54 -3.94
N LEU A 19 5.73 -3.91 -2.82
CA LEU A 19 5.12 -4.21 -1.53
C LEU A 19 4.06 -3.17 -1.15
N VAL A 20 3.12 -3.59 -0.32
CA VAL A 20 2.17 -2.72 0.39
C VAL A 20 2.21 -3.06 1.87
N SER A 21 2.12 -2.03 2.68
CA SER A 21 2.08 -2.12 4.13
C SER A 21 0.64 -2.36 4.61
N LEU A 22 0.43 -3.42 5.39
CA LEU A 22 -0.84 -3.71 6.06
C LEU A 22 -0.65 -3.71 7.58
N LEU A 23 -1.55 -3.03 8.29
CA LEU A 23 -1.61 -3.08 9.75
C LEU A 23 -2.30 -4.37 10.20
N LYS A 24 -1.67 -5.08 11.14
CA LYS A 24 -2.28 -6.17 11.90
C LYS A 24 -2.37 -5.80 13.35
N THR A 25 -3.50 -6.16 13.94
CA THR A 25 -3.89 -5.77 15.29
C THR A 25 -4.23 -7.00 16.11
N TRP A 26 -3.82 -6.99 17.37
CA TRP A 26 -4.17 -7.99 18.36
C TRP A 26 -4.66 -7.29 19.62
N VAL A 27 -5.73 -7.82 20.23
CA VAL A 27 -6.20 -7.39 21.55
C VAL A 27 -5.87 -8.51 22.52
N ASP A 28 -5.08 -8.19 23.54
CA ASP A 28 -4.70 -9.13 24.59
C ASP A 28 -5.97 -9.68 25.27
N PRO A 29 -6.23 -11.00 25.21
CA PRO A 29 -7.43 -11.59 25.82
C PRO A 29 -7.36 -11.57 27.36
N ALA A 30 -6.16 -11.44 27.91
CA ALA A 30 -5.88 -11.34 29.34
C ALA A 30 -4.60 -10.51 29.55
N PRO A 31 -4.44 -9.85 30.72
CA PRO A 31 -3.20 -9.16 31.05
C PRO A 31 -2.04 -10.14 31.23
N GLY A 32 -0.80 -9.62 31.17
CA GLY A 32 0.40 -10.41 31.48
C GLY A 32 1.07 -11.10 30.29
N LEU A 33 0.59 -10.87 29.07
CA LEU A 33 1.31 -11.28 27.86
C LEU A 33 2.61 -10.48 27.74
N GLU A 34 3.73 -11.18 27.58
CA GLU A 34 5.06 -10.60 27.43
C GLU A 34 5.32 -10.29 25.96
N MET A 35 4.95 -11.23 25.08
CA MET A 35 5.18 -11.14 23.64
C MET A 35 3.98 -11.66 22.87
N VAL A 36 3.67 -10.99 21.76
CA VAL A 36 2.78 -11.50 20.73
C VAL A 36 3.51 -11.40 19.41
N GLN A 37 3.59 -12.51 18.69
CA GLN A 37 4.22 -12.62 17.38
C GLN A 37 3.17 -13.01 16.34
N LEU A 38 3.05 -12.21 15.30
CA LEU A 38 2.33 -12.55 14.08
C LEU A 38 3.20 -13.52 13.27
N HIS A 39 2.61 -14.62 12.84
CA HIS A 39 3.15 -15.50 11.80
C HIS A 39 2.27 -15.35 10.57
N TYR A 40 2.86 -15.20 9.39
CA TYR A 40 2.11 -14.95 8.17
C TYR A 40 2.80 -15.50 6.92
N ALA A 41 1.98 -15.91 5.96
CA ALA A 41 2.40 -16.40 4.65
C ALA A 41 1.34 -16.01 3.61
N TRP A 42 1.73 -15.91 2.35
CA TRP A 42 0.81 -15.65 1.25
C TRP A 42 0.87 -16.74 0.20
N THR A 43 -0.27 -17.04 -0.43
CA THR A 43 -0.43 -18.12 -1.40
C THR A 43 -1.36 -17.72 -2.53
N ARG A 44 -1.30 -18.43 -3.66
CA ARG A 44 -2.37 -18.28 -4.65
C ARG A 44 -3.67 -18.87 -4.10
N PRO A 45 -4.84 -18.42 -4.57
CA PRO A 45 -6.11 -19.00 -4.15
C PRO A 45 -6.14 -20.52 -4.34
N GLY A 46 -6.43 -21.26 -3.26
CA GLY A 46 -6.52 -22.72 -3.26
C GLY A 46 -5.21 -23.47 -2.93
N GLU A 47 -4.10 -22.75 -2.72
CA GLU A 47 -2.85 -23.33 -2.21
C GLU A 47 -2.81 -23.31 -0.67
N GLU A 48 -2.04 -24.22 -0.07
CA GLU A 48 -1.79 -24.26 1.38
C GLU A 48 -0.57 -23.39 1.73
N PRO A 49 -0.57 -22.69 2.89
CA PRO A 49 0.58 -21.90 3.32
C PRO A 49 1.76 -22.77 3.73
N ASP A 50 2.95 -22.43 3.23
CA ASP A 50 4.21 -22.96 3.75
C ASP A 50 4.64 -22.12 4.96
N TRP A 51 4.36 -22.64 6.16
CA TRP A 51 4.70 -21.97 7.42
C TRP A 51 6.19 -21.99 7.74
N ASP A 52 6.97 -22.92 7.18
CA ASP A 52 8.41 -22.99 7.39
C ASP A 52 9.13 -21.88 6.62
N ALA A 53 8.58 -21.51 5.45
CA ALA A 53 9.01 -20.35 4.66
C ALA A 53 8.30 -19.03 5.05
N GLY A 54 7.33 -19.09 5.97
CA GLY A 54 6.54 -17.94 6.39
C GLY A 54 7.32 -16.89 7.18
N ASP A 55 6.85 -15.65 7.12
CA ASP A 55 7.44 -14.54 7.84
C ASP A 55 6.82 -14.36 9.23
N ARG A 56 7.52 -13.60 10.08
CA ARG A 56 7.09 -13.32 11.45
C ARG A 56 7.39 -11.90 11.88
N ARG A 57 6.49 -11.33 12.69
CA ARG A 57 6.61 -9.96 13.20
C ARG A 57 6.15 -9.88 14.64
N VAL A 58 6.96 -9.26 15.51
CA VAL A 58 6.54 -9.00 16.90
C VAL A 58 5.60 -7.80 16.90
N LEU A 59 4.44 -7.93 17.56
CA LEU A 59 3.52 -6.82 17.74
C LEU A 59 3.96 -5.95 18.89
N THR A 60 3.86 -4.65 18.69
CA THR A 60 4.21 -3.64 19.69
C THR A 60 2.95 -3.13 20.38
N PRO A 61 2.91 -3.10 21.72
CA PRO A 61 1.82 -2.47 22.46
C PRO A 61 1.62 -1.00 22.08
N SER A 62 0.37 -0.59 21.89
CA SER A 62 0.02 0.80 21.70
C SER A 62 0.29 1.58 22.98
N ARG A 63 0.81 2.80 22.83
CA ARG A 63 1.06 3.70 23.96
C ARG A 63 -0.22 4.08 24.70
N HIS A 64 -1.34 4.16 23.98
CA HIS A 64 -2.62 4.61 24.52
C HIS A 64 -3.49 3.45 25.04
N SER A 65 -3.22 2.23 24.59
CA SER A 65 -3.91 1.03 25.05
C SER A 65 -2.91 -0.12 25.08
N PRO A 66 -2.27 -0.41 26.22
CA PRO A 66 -1.24 -1.45 26.31
C PRO A 66 -1.71 -2.86 25.94
N GLY A 67 -3.03 -3.13 26.07
CA GLY A 67 -3.64 -4.38 25.63
C GLY A 67 -3.92 -4.44 24.13
N LEU A 68 -3.81 -3.32 23.40
CA LEU A 68 -3.87 -3.28 21.94
C LEU A 68 -2.45 -3.34 21.39
N ARG A 69 -2.14 -4.36 20.61
CA ARG A 69 -0.83 -4.51 19.97
C ARG A 69 -0.97 -4.42 18.47
N THR A 70 0.04 -3.84 17.82
CA THR A 70 0.03 -3.66 16.36
C THR A 70 1.37 -4.04 15.73
N ALA A 71 1.32 -4.49 14.49
CA ALA A 71 2.48 -4.64 13.63
C ALA A 71 2.09 -4.23 12.21
N VAL A 72 3.01 -3.55 11.53
CA VAL A 72 2.94 -3.37 10.07
C VAL A 72 3.71 -4.52 9.42
N ILE A 73 3.04 -5.20 8.49
CA ILE A 73 3.66 -6.18 7.60
C ILE A 73 3.70 -5.65 6.17
N GLU A 74 4.68 -6.09 5.42
CA GLU A 74 4.78 -5.81 3.98
C GLU A 74 4.31 -7.05 3.22
N VAL A 75 3.40 -6.87 2.28
CA VAL A 75 2.85 -7.95 1.45
C VAL A 75 2.94 -7.55 -0.03
N PRO A 76 3.06 -8.51 -0.95
CA PRO A 76 3.25 -8.20 -2.36
C PRO A 76 1.98 -7.65 -3.02
N ARG A 77 2.12 -6.66 -3.91
CA ARG A 77 1.05 -6.14 -4.78
C ARG A 77 0.53 -7.20 -5.73
N GLN A 78 1.36 -8.19 -6.06
CA GLN A 78 1.01 -9.31 -6.92
C GLN A 78 1.74 -10.58 -6.49
N LEU A 79 1.05 -11.71 -6.56
CA LEU A 79 1.62 -13.02 -6.33
C LEU A 79 1.44 -13.89 -7.58
N GLY A 80 2.56 -14.29 -8.18
CA GLY A 80 2.55 -15.09 -9.41
C GLY A 80 1.80 -14.44 -10.57
N GLY A 81 1.86 -13.10 -10.68
CA GLY A 81 1.16 -12.30 -11.71
C GLY A 81 -0.30 -12.00 -11.41
N SER A 82 -0.87 -12.55 -10.33
CA SER A 82 -2.22 -12.21 -9.86
C SER A 82 -2.17 -11.07 -8.84
N ARG A 83 -3.10 -10.13 -8.93
CA ARG A 83 -3.34 -9.09 -7.89
C ARG A 83 -4.21 -9.61 -6.74
N ASP A 84 -4.83 -10.77 -6.94
CA ASP A 84 -5.69 -11.43 -5.98
C ASP A 84 -4.96 -12.66 -5.43
N TYR A 85 -4.81 -12.74 -4.12
CA TYR A 85 -4.11 -13.82 -3.43
C TYR A 85 -4.59 -13.94 -1.98
N HIS A 86 -4.19 -15.00 -1.28
CA HIS A 86 -4.56 -15.20 0.12
C HIS A 86 -3.40 -14.82 1.04
N LEU A 87 -3.69 -14.07 2.10
CA LEU A 87 -2.81 -13.85 3.26
C LEU A 87 -3.30 -14.72 4.41
N HIS A 88 -2.50 -15.70 4.79
CA HIS A 88 -2.74 -16.54 5.95
C HIS A 88 -1.94 -16.01 7.13
N HIS A 89 -2.55 -15.93 8.31
CA HIS A 89 -1.84 -15.54 9.50
C HIS A 89 -2.44 -16.11 10.78
N PHE A 90 -1.62 -16.19 11.83
CA PHE A 90 -2.05 -16.45 13.20
C PHE A 90 -1.13 -15.72 14.17
N PHE A 91 -1.57 -15.62 15.43
CA PHE A 91 -0.81 -15.00 16.50
C PHE A 91 -0.30 -16.07 17.47
N PHE A 92 0.99 -15.99 17.78
CA PHE A 92 1.62 -16.75 18.85
C PHE A 92 1.87 -15.82 20.04
N ALA A 93 1.32 -16.15 21.20
CA ALA A 93 1.41 -15.35 22.41
C ALA A 93 2.17 -16.09 23.51
N VAL A 94 3.00 -15.35 24.24
CA VAL A 94 3.80 -15.84 25.37
C VAL A 94 3.49 -15.02 26.60
N GLY A 95 3.24 -15.69 27.74
CA GLY A 95 3.09 -15.06 29.05
C GLY A 95 3.56 -15.99 30.16
N GLY A 96 4.61 -15.62 30.90
CA GLY A 96 5.22 -16.47 31.90
C GLY A 96 5.69 -17.81 31.32
N ALA A 97 5.17 -18.91 31.85
CA ALA A 97 5.48 -20.27 31.38
C ALA A 97 4.50 -20.80 30.31
N GLU A 98 3.47 -20.02 29.96
CA GLU A 98 2.41 -20.44 29.06
C GLU A 98 2.60 -19.84 27.65
N THR A 99 2.23 -20.63 26.65
CA THR A 99 2.18 -20.20 25.25
C THR A 99 0.82 -20.56 24.67
N SER A 100 0.32 -19.72 23.77
CA SER A 100 -0.93 -19.99 23.06
C SER A 100 -0.84 -19.53 21.61
N THR A 101 -1.65 -20.16 20.76
CA THR A 101 -1.81 -19.78 19.36
C THR A 101 -3.26 -19.42 19.09
N SER A 102 -3.49 -18.38 18.30
CA SER A 102 -4.82 -18.12 17.74
C SER A 102 -5.14 -19.16 16.66
N PRO A 103 -6.42 -19.31 16.28
CA PRO A 103 -6.78 -19.92 15.01
C PRO A 103 -6.07 -19.23 13.83
N ILE A 104 -5.88 -19.98 12.75
CA ILE A 104 -5.41 -19.43 11.47
C ILE A 104 -6.55 -18.64 10.83
N VAL A 105 -6.23 -17.44 10.40
CA VAL A 105 -7.10 -16.54 9.63
C VAL A 105 -6.57 -16.48 8.21
N THR A 106 -7.48 -16.52 7.23
CA THR A 106 -7.16 -16.32 5.82
C THR A 106 -7.93 -15.10 5.32
N GLU A 107 -7.22 -14.11 4.82
CA GLU A 107 -7.76 -12.91 4.18
C GLU A 107 -7.48 -12.97 2.68
N GLU A 108 -8.51 -12.69 1.88
CA GLU A 108 -8.31 -12.50 0.45
C GLU A 108 -7.83 -11.07 0.20
N ILE A 109 -6.60 -10.92 -0.27
CA ILE A 109 -6.07 -9.63 -0.70
C ILE A 109 -6.54 -9.37 -2.12
N VAL A 110 -7.09 -8.19 -2.35
CA VAL A 110 -7.58 -7.73 -3.66
C VAL A 110 -6.99 -6.38 -4.03
N ALA A 111 -6.99 -6.07 -5.31
CA ALA A 111 -6.72 -4.74 -5.82
C ALA A 111 -8.01 -4.03 -6.30
N ARG A 112 -8.09 -2.72 -6.08
CA ARG A 112 -9.15 -1.86 -6.63
C ARG A 112 -8.57 -0.67 -7.37
N GLU A 113 -9.21 -0.32 -8.48
CA GLU A 113 -8.89 0.90 -9.24
C GLU A 113 -9.55 2.11 -8.58
N VAL A 114 -8.75 3.16 -8.44
CA VAL A 114 -9.17 4.49 -8.02
C VAL A 114 -8.88 5.44 -9.18
N THR A 115 -9.84 6.30 -9.51
CA THR A 115 -9.77 7.22 -10.65
C THR A 115 -9.82 8.66 -10.19
N TYR A 116 -8.94 9.50 -10.74
CA TYR A 116 -9.01 10.95 -10.65
C TYR A 116 -9.25 11.54 -12.03
N THR A 117 -10.20 12.47 -12.16
CA THR A 117 -10.55 13.12 -13.43
C THR A 117 -10.18 14.60 -13.34
N ASP A 118 -9.29 15.05 -14.22
CA ASP A 118 -8.91 16.46 -14.35
C ASP A 118 -9.58 17.09 -15.58
N GLU A 119 -10.64 17.85 -15.32
CA GLU A 119 -11.36 18.63 -16.33
C GLU A 119 -10.54 19.82 -16.86
N SER A 120 -9.50 20.23 -16.14
CA SER A 120 -8.73 21.45 -16.43
C SER A 120 -7.43 21.19 -17.18
N GLY A 121 -6.93 19.96 -17.18
CA GLY A 121 -5.61 19.60 -17.71
C GLY A 121 -4.46 20.29 -17.01
N ARG A 122 -4.65 20.61 -15.72
CA ARG A 122 -3.69 21.33 -14.88
C ARG A 122 -2.60 20.40 -14.38
N TRP A 123 -2.94 19.14 -14.11
CA TRP A 123 -2.06 18.21 -13.41
C TRP A 123 -1.24 17.39 -14.39
N THR A 124 0.05 17.24 -14.11
CA THR A 124 0.95 16.40 -14.90
C THR A 124 1.18 15.04 -14.27
N HIS A 125 1.00 14.94 -12.95
CA HIS A 125 1.04 13.68 -12.21
C HIS A 125 -0.06 13.64 -11.15
N VAL A 126 -0.56 12.43 -10.91
CA VAL A 126 -1.45 12.13 -9.80
C VAL A 126 -0.88 10.94 -9.03
N GLY A 127 -0.70 11.13 -7.73
CA GLY A 127 -0.42 10.07 -6.77
C GLY A 127 -1.63 9.77 -5.90
N ILE A 128 -1.64 8.61 -5.29
CA ILE A 128 -2.67 8.17 -4.36
C ILE A 128 -1.98 7.77 -3.06
N GLY A 129 -2.19 8.56 -2.01
CA GLY A 129 -1.84 8.16 -0.65
C GLY A 129 -2.99 7.37 -0.06
N TRP A 130 -2.75 6.19 0.52
CA TRP A 130 -3.84 5.33 0.99
C TRP A 130 -3.43 4.40 2.14
N GLY A 131 -4.42 3.87 2.86
CA GLY A 131 -4.20 2.87 3.91
C GLY A 131 -5.48 2.15 4.30
N VAL A 132 -5.35 0.92 4.80
CA VAL A 132 -6.47 0.16 5.37
C VAL A 132 -6.62 0.56 6.84
N THR A 133 -7.69 1.29 7.17
CA THR A 133 -7.94 1.83 8.51
C THR A 133 -9.35 1.54 8.98
N PRO A 134 -9.56 0.51 9.81
CA PRO A 134 -10.82 0.35 10.51
C PRO A 134 -10.96 1.43 11.59
N GLY A 135 -11.74 2.47 11.33
CA GLY A 135 -12.20 3.43 12.34
C GLY A 135 -11.18 4.46 12.84
N ASP A 136 -10.01 4.59 12.21
CA ASP A 136 -8.99 5.60 12.53
C ASP A 136 -8.84 6.63 11.39
N PRO A 137 -8.89 7.95 11.67
CA PRO A 137 -8.66 8.99 10.67
C PRO A 137 -7.25 9.02 10.06
N GLU A 138 -6.21 8.54 10.75
CA GLU A 138 -4.83 8.58 10.25
C GLU A 138 -4.31 7.15 10.00
N PRO A 139 -3.88 6.81 8.76
CA PRO A 139 -3.43 5.46 8.47
C PRO A 139 -2.07 5.17 9.13
N PRO A 140 -1.97 4.18 10.04
CA PRO A 140 -0.71 3.82 10.68
C PRO A 140 0.25 3.06 9.73
N ALA A 141 -0.24 2.66 8.54
CA ALA A 141 0.51 2.02 7.48
C ALA A 141 0.20 2.73 6.14
N PRO A 142 0.70 3.97 5.94
CA PRO A 142 0.43 4.71 4.72
C PRO A 142 1.19 4.08 3.54
N ASN A 143 0.47 3.91 2.44
CA ASN A 143 0.96 3.44 1.16
C ASN A 143 0.84 4.57 0.13
N TYR A 144 1.64 4.48 -0.93
CA TYR A 144 1.59 5.40 -2.05
C TYR A 144 1.55 4.65 -3.38
N THR A 145 0.75 5.16 -4.32
CA THR A 145 0.67 4.62 -5.68
C THR A 145 0.64 5.76 -6.68
N ALA A 146 1.53 5.71 -7.68
CA ALA A 146 1.44 6.60 -8.82
C ALA A 146 0.27 6.14 -9.72
N ALA A 147 -0.58 7.08 -10.12
CA ALA A 147 -1.66 6.84 -11.05
C ALA A 147 -1.19 7.09 -12.50
N ALA A 148 -1.51 6.16 -13.39
CA ALA A 148 -1.22 6.25 -14.81
C ALA A 148 -2.32 7.07 -15.52
N MET A 149 -1.94 7.93 -16.46
CA MET A 149 -2.91 8.71 -17.23
C MET A 149 -3.37 7.94 -18.47
N ASP A 150 -4.67 7.89 -18.72
CA ASP A 150 -5.25 7.31 -19.93
C ASP A 150 -4.62 7.96 -21.18
N GLY A 151 -4.24 7.13 -22.15
CA GLY A 151 -3.61 7.59 -23.40
C GLY A 151 -2.10 7.79 -23.34
N LEU A 152 -1.47 7.72 -22.16
CA LEU A 152 -0.02 7.69 -22.03
C LEU A 152 0.45 6.29 -21.58
N THR A 153 1.47 5.75 -22.23
CA THR A 153 2.10 4.47 -21.86
C THR A 153 3.07 4.64 -20.67
N PHE A 154 2.73 5.46 -19.69
CA PHE A 154 3.55 5.62 -18.48
C PHE A 154 3.07 4.61 -17.44
N GLU A 155 3.73 3.46 -17.50
CA GLU A 155 3.89 2.37 -16.53
C GLU A 155 2.63 1.78 -15.88
N ASP A 156 2.65 0.45 -15.68
CA ASP A 156 1.57 -0.29 -15.05
C ASP A 156 1.12 0.39 -13.74
N ALA A 157 -0.19 0.54 -13.54
CA ALA A 157 -0.73 1.06 -12.29
C ALA A 157 -0.08 0.32 -11.10
N GLY A 158 0.73 1.03 -10.31
CA GLY A 158 1.54 0.44 -9.24
C GLY A 158 3.06 0.34 -9.48
N ALA A 159 3.60 0.83 -10.60
CA ALA A 159 5.04 0.78 -10.90
C ALA A 159 5.90 1.87 -10.21
N GLY A 160 5.29 2.91 -9.63
CA GLY A 160 6.02 4.06 -9.10
C GLY A 160 6.00 5.25 -10.07
N ALA A 161 6.59 6.39 -9.67
CA ALA A 161 6.63 7.59 -10.50
C ALA A 161 7.80 7.52 -11.49
N PRO A 162 7.64 7.98 -12.75
CA PRO A 162 8.72 7.93 -13.74
C PRO A 162 9.90 8.82 -13.31
N PRO A 163 11.14 8.46 -13.68
CA PRO A 163 12.31 9.29 -13.41
C PRO A 163 12.26 10.59 -14.24
N GLU A 164 12.35 11.74 -13.55
CA GLU A 164 12.62 13.04 -14.19
C GLU A 164 13.96 13.01 -14.96
N PRO A 165 14.14 13.79 -16.06
CA PRO A 165 13.22 14.74 -16.66
C PRO A 165 12.74 14.27 -18.06
N ALA A 166 11.45 13.96 -18.20
CA ALA A 166 10.78 13.97 -19.49
C ALA A 166 10.00 15.30 -19.62
N PRO A 167 9.79 15.86 -20.83
CA PRO A 167 8.93 17.03 -21.02
C PRO A 167 7.45 16.66 -20.85
N ILE A 168 7.11 16.12 -19.69
CA ILE A 168 5.83 15.51 -19.33
C ILE A 168 4.69 16.52 -19.42
N HIS A 169 4.96 17.78 -19.09
CA HIS A 169 3.94 18.82 -19.14
C HIS A 169 3.42 19.09 -20.56
N GLU A 170 4.28 19.15 -21.58
CA GLU A 170 3.82 19.34 -22.97
C GLU A 170 3.07 18.11 -23.48
N PHE A 171 3.55 16.91 -23.14
CA PHE A 171 2.89 15.66 -23.52
C PHE A 171 1.50 15.49 -22.89
N VAL A 172 1.37 15.80 -21.60
CA VAL A 172 0.09 15.75 -20.89
C VAL A 172 -0.87 16.80 -21.45
N ARG A 173 -0.41 18.04 -21.66
CA ARG A 173 -1.27 19.11 -22.24
C ARG A 173 -1.72 18.84 -23.67
N ALA A 174 -1.00 18.01 -24.42
CA ALA A 174 -1.41 17.60 -25.76
C ALA A 174 -2.54 16.55 -25.76
N GLN A 175 -2.83 15.90 -24.62
CA GLN A 175 -3.91 14.92 -24.52
C GLN A 175 -5.29 15.59 -24.44
N PRO A 176 -6.33 14.99 -25.03
CA PRO A 176 -7.70 15.51 -24.95
C PRO A 176 -8.20 15.52 -23.49
N LEU A 177 -9.03 16.51 -23.18
CA LEU A 177 -9.72 16.59 -21.89
C LEU A 177 -11.01 15.76 -21.87
N PRO A 178 -11.44 15.27 -20.69
CA PRO A 178 -10.72 15.34 -19.42
C PRO A 178 -9.52 14.38 -19.36
N HIS A 179 -8.47 14.73 -18.60
CA HIS A 179 -7.42 13.77 -18.29
C HIS A 179 -7.92 12.81 -17.22
N VAL A 180 -7.72 11.51 -17.43
CA VAL A 180 -8.16 10.47 -16.49
C VAL A 180 -6.92 9.76 -15.97
N PHE A 181 -6.72 9.78 -14.65
CA PHE A 181 -5.62 9.11 -13.97
C PHE A 181 -6.17 7.91 -13.18
N ARG A 182 -5.57 6.73 -13.38
CA ARG A 182 -5.97 5.46 -12.74
C ARG A 182 -4.82 4.90 -11.94
N GLY A 183 -5.06 4.61 -10.67
CA GLY A 183 -4.12 3.89 -9.83
C GLY A 183 -4.81 2.75 -9.09
N LEU A 184 -3.99 1.87 -8.51
CA LEU A 184 -4.50 0.73 -7.75
C LEU A 184 -4.24 0.92 -6.26
N VAL A 185 -5.12 0.34 -5.46
CA VAL A 185 -4.98 0.23 -4.01
C VAL A 185 -5.24 -1.22 -3.61
N TRP A 186 -4.67 -1.67 -2.50
CA TRP A 186 -4.70 -3.08 -2.10
C TRP A 186 -5.14 -3.26 -0.64
N GLY A 187 -5.68 -4.42 -0.33
CA GLY A 187 -5.98 -4.81 1.04
C GLY A 187 -6.95 -5.98 1.13
N PRO A 188 -7.32 -6.41 2.35
CA PRO A 188 -8.29 -7.48 2.55
C PRO A 188 -9.65 -7.14 1.95
N ARG A 189 -10.27 -8.08 1.23
CA ARG A 189 -11.63 -7.95 0.73
C ARG A 189 -12.60 -7.68 1.88
N GLY A 190 -13.49 -6.71 1.69
CA GLY A 190 -14.45 -6.22 2.66
C GLY A 190 -13.89 -5.19 3.65
N SER A 191 -12.60 -4.86 3.61
CA SER A 191 -12.02 -3.84 4.49
C SER A 191 -12.30 -2.42 4.00
N GLU A 192 -12.36 -1.49 4.95
CA GLU A 192 -12.41 -0.06 4.68
C GLU A 192 -11.00 0.48 4.39
N LEU A 193 -10.85 1.10 3.23
CA LEU A 193 -9.64 1.77 2.78
C LEU A 193 -9.91 3.27 2.66
N ARG A 194 -8.98 4.06 3.19
CA ARG A 194 -8.96 5.51 3.03
C ARG A 194 -7.90 5.92 2.03
N TYR A 195 -8.20 6.89 1.20
CA TYR A 195 -7.25 7.43 0.23
C TYR A 195 -7.40 8.93 -0.01
N VAL A 196 -6.35 9.54 -0.52
CA VAL A 196 -6.22 10.96 -0.88
C VAL A 196 -5.44 11.07 -2.18
N PHE A 197 -5.66 12.15 -2.94
CA PHE A 197 -4.89 12.39 -4.17
C PHE A 197 -3.76 13.38 -3.91
N HIS A 198 -2.57 13.05 -4.37
CA HIS A 198 -1.44 13.95 -4.47
C HIS A 198 -1.39 14.49 -5.89
N LEU A 199 -1.68 15.78 -6.05
CA LEU A 199 -1.80 16.43 -7.36
C LEU A 199 -0.56 17.26 -7.62
N VAL A 200 0.17 16.95 -8.69
CA VAL A 200 1.42 17.61 -9.02
C VAL A 200 1.35 18.20 -10.43
N ARG A 201 1.70 19.47 -10.53
CA ARG A 201 2.07 20.14 -11.77
C ARG A 201 3.58 20.36 -11.74
N ALA A 202 4.28 19.66 -12.60
CA ALA A 202 5.72 19.73 -12.76
C ALA A 202 6.11 19.85 -14.24
N GLY A 203 7.26 20.47 -14.51
CA GLY A 203 7.81 20.62 -15.85
C GLY A 203 7.17 21.75 -16.66
N SER A 204 6.57 22.73 -15.97
CA SER A 204 5.99 23.91 -16.63
C SER A 204 7.09 24.72 -17.34
N PRO A 205 6.77 25.46 -18.42
CA PRO A 205 7.72 26.36 -19.09
C PRO A 205 8.32 27.42 -18.15
N ARG A 206 7.60 27.73 -17.09
CA ARG A 206 7.98 28.63 -16.00
C ARG A 206 8.00 27.83 -14.69
N PRO A 207 9.16 27.60 -14.07
CA PRO A 207 9.24 26.79 -12.85
C PRO A 207 8.38 27.30 -11.68
N GLU A 208 8.09 28.60 -11.63
CA GLU A 208 7.19 29.20 -10.63
C GLU A 208 5.72 28.76 -10.76
N ASP A 209 5.34 28.18 -11.90
CA ASP A 209 4.01 27.61 -12.12
C ASP A 209 3.89 26.17 -11.59
N ASP A 210 5.01 25.52 -11.26
CA ASP A 210 5.03 24.18 -10.71
C ASP A 210 4.51 24.21 -9.27
N THR A 211 3.65 23.25 -8.94
CA THR A 211 2.92 23.22 -7.68
C THR A 211 2.53 21.80 -7.33
N GLU A 212 2.55 21.47 -6.05
CA GLU A 212 1.93 20.27 -5.50
C GLU A 212 0.83 20.64 -4.52
N THR A 213 -0.19 19.79 -4.45
CA THR A 213 -1.23 19.89 -3.43
C THR A 213 -1.79 18.52 -3.13
N TRP A 214 -2.40 18.38 -1.96
CA TRP A 214 -3.11 17.19 -1.56
C TRP A 214 -4.60 17.49 -1.59
N ASP A 215 -5.35 16.69 -2.34
CA ASP A 215 -6.80 16.76 -2.38
C ASP A 215 -7.36 15.75 -1.36
N TYR A 216 -8.17 16.27 -0.45
CA TYR A 216 -8.82 15.52 0.62
C TYR A 216 -10.32 15.77 0.48
N ALA A 217 -11.11 14.75 0.16
CA ALA A 217 -12.56 14.87 0.26
C ALA A 217 -12.97 15.35 1.66
N ASP A 218 -13.60 16.53 1.71
CA ASP A 218 -14.09 17.19 2.91
C ASP A 218 -13.09 17.24 4.09
N GLY A 219 -11.78 17.25 3.77
CA GLY A 219 -10.69 17.29 4.76
C GLY A 219 -10.34 15.96 5.44
N SER A 220 -10.99 14.85 5.08
CA SER A 220 -10.75 13.52 5.69
C SER A 220 -10.36 12.41 4.69
N GLY A 221 -10.35 12.74 3.40
CA GLY A 221 -10.07 11.79 2.32
C GLY A 221 -11.31 11.00 1.91
N TRP A 222 -11.16 10.18 0.87
CA TRP A 222 -12.23 9.30 0.39
C TRP A 222 -12.14 7.95 1.07
N VAL A 223 -13.30 7.27 1.13
CA VAL A 223 -13.44 5.93 1.67
C VAL A 223 -13.91 4.99 0.55
N LEU A 224 -13.30 3.80 0.48
CA LEU A 224 -13.66 2.71 -0.41
C LEU A 224 -13.73 1.40 0.38
N THR A 225 -14.69 0.53 0.06
CA THR A 225 -14.67 -0.86 0.50
C THR A 225 -14.03 -1.73 -0.58
N LEU A 226 -13.05 -2.54 -0.19
CA LEU A 226 -12.30 -3.43 -1.10
C LEU A 226 -13.11 -4.69 -1.49
#